data_AF-K2A127-F1
#
_entry.id   AF-K2A127-F1
#
_cell.length_a   1.000
_cell.length_b   1.000
_cell.length_c   1.000
_cell.angle_alpha   90.00
_cell.angle_beta   90.00
_cell.angle_gamma   90.00
#
_symmetry.space_group_name_H-M   'P 1'
#
loop_
_entity.id
_entity.type
_entity.pdbx_description
1 polymer ?
#
loop_
_entity_poly.entity_id
_entity_poly.type
_entity_poly.pdbx_seq_one_letter_code
_entity_poly.pdbx_strand_id
1 'polypeptide(L)'
;GRGNEAAQRVRAAADRSVVEVVSQARKEAEVIRGESDGQRNAIYAEAFGRDPEFFAFTRSLTSYERALQSGNSSMVMQPDSEFFDYLRSEKAPVAGQ
;
A
#
# COMPACT_ATOMS: atom_id res chain seq x y z
N GLY A 1 -19.39 42.56 31.23
CA GLY A 1 -18.83 43.79 30.64
C GLY A 1 -18.40 43.52 29.20
N ARG A 2 -18.53 44.52 28.32
CA ARG A 2 -18.33 44.40 26.86
C ARG A 2 -17.02 43.73 26.42
N GLY A 3 -15.95 43.84 27.21
CA GLY A 3 -14.67 43.15 26.95
C GLY A 3 -14.74 41.62 27.05
N ASN A 4 -15.58 41.08 27.94
CA ASN A 4 -15.71 39.63 28.09
C ASN A 4 -16.45 39.00 26.89
N GLU A 5 -17.45 39.70 26.35
CA GLU A 5 -18.14 39.28 25.13
C GLU A 5 -17.25 39.38 23.89
N ALA A 6 -16.43 40.43 23.79
CA ALA A 6 -15.45 40.56 22.71
C ALA A 6 -14.42 39.41 22.75
N ALA A 7 -13.89 39.08 23.94
CA ALA A 7 -12.97 37.97 24.11
C ALA A 7 -13.61 36.61 23.76
N GLN A 8 -14.86 36.37 24.15
CA GLN A 8 -15.59 35.16 23.78
C GLN A 8 -15.80 35.03 22.27
N ARG A 9 -16.14 36.14 21.59
CA ARG A 9 -16.29 36.16 20.12
C ARG A 9 -14.99 35.81 19.41
N VAL A 10 -13.86 36.36 19.86
CA VAL A 10 -12.54 36.06 19.28
C VAL A 10 -12.16 34.60 19.48
N ARG A 11 -12.38 34.04 20.68
CA ARG A 11 -12.11 32.62 20.94
C ARG A 11 -12.97 31.70 20.07
N ALA A 12 -14.28 31.95 20.01
CA ALA A 12 -15.18 31.15 19.19
C ALA A 12 -14.82 31.20 17.70
N ALA A 13 -14.36 32.36 17.19
CA ALA A 13 -13.88 32.49 15.83
C ALA A 13 -12.57 31.72 15.59
N ALA A 14 -11.64 31.75 16.55
CA ALA A 14 -10.41 30.97 16.49
C ALA A 14 -10.69 29.46 16.50
N ASP A 15 -11.55 28.99 17.41
CA ASP A 15 -11.93 27.58 17.51
C ASP A 15 -12.56 27.08 16.21
N ARG A 16 -13.45 27.87 15.59
CA ARG A 16 -14.02 27.56 14.27
C ARG A 16 -12.93 27.46 13.19
N SER A 17 -12.02 28.43 13.17
CA SER A 17 -10.93 28.45 12.17
C SER A 17 -10.02 27.23 12.28
N VAL A 18 -9.72 26.77 13.50
CA VAL A 18 -8.95 25.54 13.72
C VAL A 18 -9.69 24.34 13.15
N VAL A 19 -10.99 24.20 13.45
CA VAL A 19 -11.79 23.08 12.95
C VAL A 19 -11.84 23.08 11.41
N GLU A 20 -12.03 24.25 10.79
CA GLU A 20 -12.08 24.39 9.33
C GLU A 20 -10.74 23.99 8.68
N VAL A 21 -9.62 24.54 9.17
CA VAL A 21 -8.28 24.24 8.63
C VAL A 21 -7.94 22.76 8.77
N VAL A 22 -8.17 22.18 9.94
CA VAL A 22 -7.88 20.75 10.17
C VAL A 22 -8.76 19.86 9.29
N SER A 23 -10.04 20.22 9.14
CA SER A 23 -10.96 19.45 8.29
C SER A 23 -10.57 19.52 6.82
N GLN A 24 -10.17 20.70 6.35
CA GLN A 24 -9.71 20.89 4.97
C GLN A 24 -8.40 20.12 4.71
N ALA A 25 -7.43 20.19 5.61
CA ALA A 25 -6.18 19.44 5.49
C ALA A 25 -6.41 17.92 5.49
N ARG A 26 -7.34 17.41 6.31
CA ARG A 26 -7.71 15.99 6.32
C ARG A 26 -8.35 15.57 5.00
N LYS A 27 -9.29 16.36 4.49
CA LYS A 27 -9.93 16.12 3.19
C LYS A 27 -8.89 16.04 2.07
N GLU A 28 -7.98 17.00 2.01
CA GLU A 28 -6.90 17.02 1.01
C GLU A 28 -5.98 15.79 1.13
N ALA A 29 -5.61 15.41 2.36
CA ALA A 29 -4.80 14.22 2.59
C ALA A 29 -5.51 12.91 2.20
N GLU A 30 -6.83 12.84 2.30
CA GLU A 30 -7.62 11.69 1.83
C GLU A 30 -7.71 11.65 0.30
N VAL A 31 -7.92 12.80 -0.34
CA VAL A 31 -7.90 12.90 -1.81
C VAL A 31 -6.55 12.46 -2.37
N ILE A 32 -5.45 13.01 -1.86
CA ILE A 32 -4.10 12.67 -2.31
C ILE A 32 -3.81 11.18 -2.11
N ARG A 33 -4.23 10.59 -0.98
CA ARG A 33 -4.08 9.14 -0.76
C ARG A 33 -4.89 8.32 -1.75
N GLY A 34 -6.15 8.68 -1.98
CA GLY A 34 -6.99 7.99 -2.96
C GLY A 34 -6.43 8.05 -4.38
N GLU A 35 -5.95 9.22 -4.81
CA GLU A 35 -5.31 9.41 -6.10
C GLU A 35 -4.00 8.61 -6.22
N SER A 36 -3.16 8.64 -5.18
CA SER A 36 -1.92 7.86 -5.10
C SER A 36 -2.19 6.36 -5.18
N ASP A 37 -3.16 5.86 -4.42
CA ASP A 37 -3.52 4.44 -4.44
C ASP A 37 -4.09 4.04 -5.81
N GLY A 38 -4.89 4.90 -6.43
CA GLY A 38 -5.37 4.73 -7.80
C GLY A 38 -4.23 4.64 -8.82
N GLN A 39 -3.28 5.58 -8.77
CA GLN A 39 -2.11 5.59 -9.66
C GLN A 39 -1.22 4.36 -9.45
N ARG A 40 -0.96 3.97 -8.19
CA ARG A 40 -0.18 2.76 -7.88
C ARG A 40 -0.87 1.53 -8.47
N ASN A 41 -2.17 1.38 -8.27
CA ASN A 41 -2.92 0.25 -8.83
C ASN A 41 -2.91 0.25 -10.36
N ALA A 42 -3.01 1.41 -11.01
CA ALA A 42 -2.92 1.54 -12.45
C ALA A 42 -1.52 1.14 -12.97
N ILE A 43 -0.45 1.63 -12.33
CA ILE A 43 0.93 1.26 -12.68
C ILE A 43 1.16 -0.24 -12.47
N TYR A 44 0.66 -0.80 -11.37
CA TYR A 44 0.70 -2.24 -11.16
C TYR A 44 -0.03 -2.95 -12.30
N ALA A 45 -1.32 -2.67 -12.52
CA ALA A 45 -2.12 -3.32 -13.57
C ALA A 45 -1.48 -3.21 -14.97
N GLU A 46 -0.91 -2.06 -15.30
CA GLU A 46 -0.18 -1.85 -16.55
C GLU A 46 1.11 -2.69 -16.61
N ALA A 47 1.91 -2.70 -15.54
CA ALA A 47 3.13 -3.52 -15.46
C ALA A 47 2.82 -5.03 -15.56
N PHE A 48 1.77 -5.48 -14.88
CA PHE A 48 1.22 -6.83 -15.00
C PHE A 48 0.79 -7.17 -16.43
N GLY A 49 0.17 -6.22 -17.13
CA GLY A 49 -0.28 -6.41 -18.51
C GLY A 49 0.86 -6.41 -19.53
N ARG A 50 1.97 -5.70 -19.26
CA ARG A 50 3.13 -5.63 -20.17
C ARG A 50 3.99 -6.89 -20.12
N ASP A 51 4.22 -7.46 -18.93
CA ASP A 51 4.98 -8.69 -18.77
C ASP A 51 4.49 -9.49 -17.55
N PRO A 52 3.47 -10.36 -17.74
CA PRO A 52 2.94 -11.20 -16.69
C PRO A 52 3.98 -12.14 -16.07
N GLU A 53 4.96 -12.59 -16.87
CA GLU A 53 6.00 -13.53 -16.46
C GLU A 53 7.01 -12.86 -15.52
N PHE A 54 7.48 -11.66 -15.89
CA PHE A 54 8.35 -10.86 -15.02
C PHE A 54 7.71 -10.49 -13.69
N PHE A 55 6.40 -10.20 -13.70
CA PHE A 55 5.66 -9.95 -12.47
C PHE A 55 5.58 -11.21 -11.59
N ALA A 56 5.19 -12.34 -12.17
CA ALA A 56 5.07 -13.61 -11.46
C ALA A 56 6.41 -14.05 -10.86
N PHE A 57 7.51 -13.82 -11.57
CA PHE A 57 8.87 -13.99 -11.07
C PHE A 57 9.16 -13.08 -9.86
N THR A 58 8.96 -11.76 -9.98
CA THR A 58 9.25 -10.80 -8.90
C THR A 58 8.44 -11.06 -7.64
N ARG A 59 7.15 -11.42 -7.79
CA ARG A 59 6.26 -11.77 -6.67
C ARG A 59 6.69 -13.07 -5.97
N SER A 60 7.22 -14.03 -6.73
CA SER A 60 7.79 -15.26 -6.16
C SER A 60 9.01 -14.95 -5.30
N LEU A 61 9.93 -14.08 -5.76
CA LEU A 61 11.09 -13.64 -4.98
C LEU A 61 10.71 -12.97 -3.65
N THR A 62 9.73 -12.05 -3.66
CA THR A 62 9.25 -11.42 -2.42
C THR A 62 8.64 -12.44 -1.45
N SER A 63 7.98 -13.47 -1.99
CA SER A 63 7.40 -14.54 -1.18
C SER A 63 8.47 -15.40 -0.53
N TYR A 64 9.57 -15.69 -1.25
CA TYR A 64 10.74 -16.37 -0.70
C TYR A 64 11.40 -15.54 0.40
N GLU A 65 11.61 -14.25 0.17
CA GLU A 65 12.20 -13.34 1.16
C GLU A 65 11.41 -13.34 2.46
N ARG A 66 10.08 -13.25 2.39
CA ARG A 66 9.20 -13.29 3.58
C ARG A 66 9.19 -14.65 4.27
N ALA A 67 9.17 -15.72 3.50
CA ALA A 67 9.16 -17.09 4.02
C ALA A 67 10.48 -17.41 4.76
N LEU A 68 11.61 -16.93 4.24
CA LEU A 68 12.96 -17.28 4.69
C LEU A 68 13.55 -16.26 5.69
N GLN A 69 12.73 -15.41 6.31
CA GLN A 69 13.18 -14.51 7.37
C GLN A 69 13.72 -15.28 8.59
N SER A 70 14.63 -14.65 9.32
CA SER A 70 15.25 -15.18 10.54
C SER A 70 14.17 -15.66 11.53
N GLY A 71 14.17 -16.96 11.83
CA GLY A 71 13.18 -17.61 12.70
C GLY A 71 12.44 -18.79 12.04
N ASN A 72 12.43 -18.86 10.70
CA ASN A 72 11.71 -19.89 9.93
C ASN A 72 12.66 -20.93 9.32
N SER A 73 13.58 -21.49 10.12
CA SER A 73 14.71 -22.29 9.64
C SER A 73 14.36 -23.67 9.06
N SER A 74 13.08 -24.06 9.04
CA SER A 74 12.62 -25.30 8.41
C SER A 74 11.23 -25.12 7.83
N MET A 75 11.08 -25.41 6.54
CA MET A 75 9.82 -25.32 5.80
C MET A 75 9.47 -26.70 5.26
N VAL A 76 8.30 -27.23 5.63
CA VAL A 76 7.78 -28.50 5.11
C VAL A 76 6.88 -28.20 3.93
N MET A 77 7.19 -28.76 2.76
CA MET A 77 6.40 -28.62 1.55
C MET A 77 6.15 -29.98 0.93
N GLN A 78 5.07 -30.07 0.15
CA GLN A 78 4.85 -31.23 -0.69
C GLN A 78 5.92 -31.28 -1.81
N PRO A 79 6.36 -32.47 -2.24
CA PRO A 79 7.38 -32.63 -3.28
C PRO A 79 7.06 -31.93 -4.60
N ASP A 80 5.76 -31.81 -4.93
CA ASP A 80 5.18 -31.20 -6.13
C ASP A 80 4.79 -29.73 -5.94
N SER A 81 5.14 -29.11 -4.82
CA SER A 81 4.77 -27.70 -4.55
C SER A 81 5.39 -26.76 -5.57
N GLU A 82 4.58 -25.94 -6.23
CA GLU A 82 5.04 -24.92 -7.20
C GLU A 82 5.81 -23.76 -6.57
N PHE A 83 5.89 -23.72 -5.23
CA PHE A 83 6.42 -22.58 -4.49
C PHE A 83 7.81 -22.20 -4.98
N PHE A 84 8.74 -23.16 -5.15
CA PHE A 84 10.11 -22.91 -5.59
C PHE A 84 10.35 -23.10 -7.10
N ASP A 85 9.31 -23.05 -7.95
CA ASP A 85 9.48 -23.33 -9.38
C ASP A 85 10.44 -22.37 -10.08
N TYR A 86 10.35 -21.07 -9.77
CA TYR A 86 11.30 -20.06 -10.27
C TYR A 86 12.74 -20.22 -9.72
N LEU A 87 12.93 -20.98 -8.64
CA LEU A 87 14.25 -21.29 -8.10
C LEU A 87 14.82 -22.60 -8.65
N ARG A 88 13.95 -23.56 -9.00
CA ARG A 88 14.32 -24.90 -9.49
C ARG A 88 14.45 -25.00 -11.01
N SER A 89 13.92 -24.01 -11.75
CA SER A 89 13.82 -24.02 -13.20
C SER A 89 14.34 -22.70 -13.78
N GLU A 90 15.13 -22.79 -14.86
CA GLU A 90 15.54 -21.62 -15.67
C GLU A 90 14.39 -21.05 -16.53
N LYS A 91 13.29 -21.81 -16.68
CA LYS A 91 12.06 -21.37 -17.36
C LYS A 91 11.02 -20.97 -16.32
N ALA A 92 10.31 -19.86 -16.56
CA ALA A 92 9.18 -19.52 -15.71
C ALA A 92 8.13 -20.65 -15.71
N PRO A 93 7.50 -20.97 -14.57
CA PRO A 93 6.30 -21.78 -14.54
C PRO A 93 5.26 -21.16 -15.46
N VAL A 94 4.66 -22.01 -16.30
CA VAL A 94 3.62 -21.60 -17.24
C VAL A 94 2.46 -21.08 -16.42
N ALA A 95 2.28 -19.76 -16.38
CA ALA A 95 1.19 -19.14 -15.64
C ALA A 95 -0.14 -19.46 -16.32
N GLY A 96 -0.84 -20.48 -15.82
CA GLY A 96 -2.19 -20.83 -16.22
C GLY A 96 -2.34 -22.23 -16.81
N GLN A 97 -2.78 -23.15 -15.96
CA GLN A 97 -3.93 -24.03 -16.23
C GLN A 97 -4.92 -23.90 -15.08
#